data_AF-A0A838SGJ8-F1
#
_entry.id   AF-A0A838SGJ8-F1
#
_cell.length_a   1.000
_cell.length_b   1.000
_cell.length_c   1.000
_cell.angle_alpha   90.00
_cell.angle_beta   90.00
_cell.angle_gamma   90.00
#
_symmetry.space_group_name_H-M   'P 1'
#
loop_
_entity.id
_entity.type
_entity.pdbx_description
1 polymer ?
#
loop_
_entity_poly.entity_id
_entity_poly.type
_entity_poly.pdbx_seq_one_letter_code
_entity_poly.pdbx_strand_id
1 'polypeptide(L)' 'MFRGQNNRVEVTGALEGVTVLGAVQFVGGGVSATEIAYVHTDHLGSPQKVTDANQSIVWGAVYTPFGQVHSIT' A
#
# COMPACT_ATOMS: atom_id res chain seq x y z
N MET A 1 -12.31 8.92 -2.69
CA MET A 1 -12.10 9.96 -3.72
C MET A 1 -10.70 10.53 -3.52
N PHE A 2 -9.71 10.10 -4.29
CA PHE A 2 -8.36 10.65 -4.22
C PHE A 2 -8.28 11.84 -5.18
N ARG A 3 -8.14 13.06 -4.65
CA ARG A 3 -7.89 14.25 -5.47
C ARG A 3 -6.41 14.26 -5.82
N GLY A 4 -6.07 13.95 -7.07
CA GLY A 4 -4.70 14.10 -7.58
C GLY A 4 -4.29 15.57 -7.50
N GLN A 5 -3.27 15.89 -6.70
CA GLN A 5 -2.68 17.21 -6.70
C GLN A 5 -1.61 17.27 -7.79
N ASN A 6 -1.71 18.25 -8.67
CA ASN A 6 -0.74 18.47 -9.74
C ASN A 6 0.49 19.19 -9.16
N ASN A 7 1.60 18.48 -8.95
CA ASN A 7 2.87 19.10 -8.55
C ASN A 7 3.62 19.59 -9.80
N ARG A 8 3.84 20.90 -9.95
CA ARG A 8 4.63 21.49 -11.04
C ARG A 8 5.90 22.13 -10.48
N VAL A 9 7.04 21.89 -11.10
CA VAL A 9 8.32 22.52 -10.74
C VAL A 9 8.70 23.43 -11.89
N GLU A 10 8.81 24.73 -11.61
CA GLU A 10 9.24 25.74 -12.57
C GLU A 10 10.72 26.03 -12.36
N VAL A 11 11.49 25.97 -13.45
CA VAL A 11 12.93 26.21 -13.46
C VAL A 11 13.17 27.52 -14.19
N THR A 12 13.73 28.50 -13.49
CA THR A 12 14.13 29.81 -14.05
C THR A 12 15.65 29.94 -14.06
N GLY A 13 16.19 30.37 -15.18
CA GLY A 13 17.58 30.79 -15.33
C GLY A 13 17.80 32.24 -14.90
N ALA A 14 19.02 32.59 -14.50
CA ALA A 14 19.37 33.97 -14.12
C ALA A 14 19.46 34.94 -15.33
N LEU A 15 19.52 34.41 -16.55
CA LEU A 15 19.50 35.15 -17.81
C LEU A 15 18.38 34.56 -18.69
N GLU A 16 17.65 35.44 -19.39
CA GLU A 16 16.58 35.06 -20.31
C GLU A 16 17.05 33.95 -21.28
N GLY A 17 16.34 32.82 -21.29
CA GLY A 17 16.62 31.70 -22.19
C GLY A 17 17.78 30.78 -21.82
N VAL A 18 18.43 30.94 -20.66
CA VAL A 18 19.56 30.08 -20.23
C VAL A 18 19.21 29.29 -18.97
N THR A 19 18.89 28.01 -19.13
CA THR A 19 18.77 27.08 -18.01
C THR A 19 20.12 26.45 -17.69
N VAL A 20 20.74 26.81 -16.56
CA VAL A 20 22.04 26.26 -16.11
C VAL A 20 21.89 24.99 -15.25
N LEU A 21 20.66 24.45 -15.12
CA LEU A 21 20.44 23.26 -14.31
C LEU A 21 21.00 22.00 -14.99
N GLY A 22 21.71 21.18 -14.21
CA GLY A 22 22.06 19.80 -14.60
C GLY A 22 20.83 18.88 -14.60
N ALA A 23 21.02 17.57 -14.37
CA ALA A 23 19.91 16.62 -14.33
C ALA A 23 18.95 16.92 -13.17
N VAL A 24 17.71 17.31 -13.49
CA VAL A 24 16.61 17.40 -12.51
C VAL A 24 16.06 15.99 -12.30
N GLN A 25 16.27 15.42 -11.12
CA GLN A 25 15.66 14.14 -10.73
C GLN A 25 14.37 14.40 -9.94
N PHE A 26 13.22 14.11 -10.55
CA PHE A 26 11.96 14.00 -9.82
C PHE A 26 11.98 12.69 -9.03
N VAL A 27 12.31 12.75 -7.73
CA VAL A 27 12.20 11.59 -6.85
C VAL A 27 10.73 11.47 -6.42
N GLY A 28 10.05 10.44 -6.92
CA GLY A 28 8.82 9.98 -6.30
C GLY A 28 9.18 9.42 -4.93
N GLY A 29 8.61 9.96 -3.85
CA GLY A 29 8.67 9.30 -2.55
C GLY A 29 8.20 7.87 -2.73
N GLY A 30 9.07 6.90 -2.39
CA GLY A 30 8.92 5.50 -2.78
C GLY A 30 7.48 5.03 -2.61
N VAL A 31 6.89 4.53 -3.69
CA VAL A 31 5.62 3.82 -3.57
C VAL A 31 5.89 2.61 -2.70
N SER A 32 5.36 2.58 -1.47
CA SER A 32 5.37 1.35 -0.69
C SER A 32 4.74 0.28 -1.57
N ALA A 33 5.48 -0.80 -1.84
CA ALA A 33 4.99 -1.89 -2.66
C ALA A 33 3.63 -2.34 -2.12
N THR A 34 2.66 -2.56 -3.01
CA THR A 34 1.37 -3.13 -2.63
C THR A 34 1.61 -4.43 -1.86
N GLU A 35 1.18 -4.46 -0.60
CA GLU A 35 1.32 -5.64 0.24
C GLU A 35 0.28 -6.69 -0.16
N ILE A 36 0.74 -7.90 -0.48
CA ILE A 36 -0.14 -9.02 -0.82
C ILE A 36 -0.50 -9.75 0.47
N ALA A 37 -1.80 -9.82 0.74
CA ALA A 37 -2.36 -10.59 1.84
C ALA A 37 -3.02 -11.88 1.30
N TYR A 38 -2.72 -13.00 1.93
CA TYR A 38 -3.30 -14.31 1.61
C TYR A 38 -4.34 -14.66 2.66
N VAL A 39 -5.60 -14.82 2.23
CA VAL A 39 -6.72 -15.16 3.11
C VAL A 39 -6.96 -16.67 3.09
N HIS A 40 -6.90 -17.29 4.27
CA HIS A 40 -7.16 -18.71 4.46
C HIS A 40 -8.56 -18.87 5.06
N THR A 41 -9.50 -19.37 4.26
CA THR A 41 -10.90 -19.55 4.67
C THR A 41 -11.22 -20.99 5.03
N ASP A 42 -12.28 -21.19 5.82
CA ASP A 42 -12.87 -22.53 6.03
C ASP A 42 -13.76 -22.97 4.85
N HIS A 43 -14.44 -24.11 5.01
CA HIS A 43 -15.35 -24.67 4.00
C HIS A 43 -16.60 -23.82 3.74
N LEU A 44 -16.94 -22.89 4.64
CA LEU A 44 -18.05 -21.95 4.50
C LEU A 44 -17.58 -20.61 3.91
N GLY A 45 -16.28 -20.44 3.69
CA GLY A 45 -15.67 -19.21 3.20
C GLY A 45 -15.36 -18.18 4.30
N SER A 46 -15.49 -18.55 5.58
CA SER A 46 -15.17 -17.64 6.68
C SER A 46 -13.64 -17.51 6.82
N PRO A 47 -13.07 -16.28 6.85
CA PRO A 47 -11.63 -16.08 7.01
C PRO A 47 -11.15 -16.54 8.38
N GLN A 48 -10.29 -17.56 8.44
CA GLN A 48 -9.73 -18.05 9.72
C GLN A 48 -8.36 -17.43 10.00
N LYS A 49 -7.55 -17.19 8.97
CA LYS A 49 -6.21 -16.61 9.06
C LYS A 49 -5.89 -15.75 7.85
N VAL A 50 -5.06 -14.73 8.04
CA VAL A 50 -4.45 -13.96 6.96
C VAL A 50 -2.94 -13.97 7.15
N THR A 51 -2.20 -14.20 6.06
CA THR A 51 -0.74 -14.19 6.07
C THR A 51 -0.15 -13.20 5.08
N ASP A 52 1.05 -12.72 5.36
CA ASP A 52 1.87 -11.94 4.43
C ASP A 52 2.59 -12.85 3.41
N ALA A 53 3.42 -12.24 2.56
CA ALA A 53 4.24 -12.95 1.57
C ALA A 53 5.29 -13.89 2.19
N ASN A 54 5.65 -13.71 3.45
CA ASN A 54 6.57 -14.57 4.19
C ASN A 54 5.84 -15.67 4.95
N GLN A 55 4.52 -15.82 4.74
CA GLN A 55 3.65 -16.76 5.46
C GLN A 55 3.53 -16.45 6.96
N SER A 56 3.87 -15.22 7.37
CA SER A 56 3.65 -14.76 8.74
C SER A 56 2.18 -14.44 8.94
N ILE A 57 1.61 -14.86 10.07
CA ILE A 57 0.21 -14.55 10.41
C ILE A 57 0.13 -13.08 10.80
N VAL A 58 -0.65 -12.31 10.04
CA VAL A 58 -0.91 -10.89 10.29
C VAL A 58 -2.29 -10.64 10.90
N TRP A 59 -3.18 -11.63 10.80
CA TRP A 59 -4.50 -11.61 11.42
C TRP A 59 -5.05 -13.03 11.56
N GLY A 60 -5.86 -13.29 12.59
CA GLY A 60 -6.63 -14.52 12.71
C GLY A 60 -7.90 -14.34 13.53
N ALA A 61 -8.87 -15.21 13.29
CA ALA A 61 -10.08 -15.28 14.08
C ALA A 61 -10.47 -16.73 14.36
N VAL A 62 -11.14 -16.94 15.48
CA VAL A 62 -11.79 -18.21 15.84
C VAL A 62 -13.28 -17.95 15.86
N TYR A 63 -14.05 -18.85 15.26
CA TYR A 63 -15.51 -18.76 15.20
C TYR A 63 -16.16 -19.90 15.97
N THR A 64 -17.36 -19.65 16.49
CA THR A 64 -18.23 -20.69 17.03
C THR A 64 -18.81 -21.55 15.90
N PRO A 65 -19.43 -22.71 16.20
CA PRO A 65 -20.02 -23.57 15.18
C PRO A 65 -21.08 -22.92 14.27
N PHE A 66 -21.65 -21.78 14.69
CA PHE A 66 -22.65 -21.03 13.93
C PHE A 66 -22.13 -19.68 13.41
N GLY A 67 -20.80 -19.53 13.32
CA GLY A 67 -20.16 -18.38 12.65
C GLY A 67 -20.07 -17.10 13.48
N GLN A 68 -20.36 -17.14 14.78
CA GLN A 68 -20.09 -15.99 15.66
C GLN A 68 -18.60 -15.91 15.98
N VAL A 69 -18.04 -14.71 15.98
CA VAL A 69 -16.64 -14.49 16.38
C VAL A 69 -16.47 -14.85 17.85
N HIS A 70 -15.57 -15.78 18.13
CA HIS A 70 -15.15 -16.16 19.48
C HIS A 70 -13.91 -15.36 19.91
N SER A 71 -12.93 -15.20 19.03
CA SER A 71 -11.74 -14.37 19.27
C SER A 71 -11.12 -13.86 17.97
N ILE A 72 -10.35 -12.77 18.07
CA ILE A 72 -9.55 -12.20 16.98
C ILE A 72 -8.14 -11.92 17.52
N THR A 73 -7.11 -12.12 16.71
CA THR A 73 -5.70 -11.82 17.02
C THR A 73 -5.04 -11.13 15.84
#